data_AF-J8FEV0-F1
#
_entry.id   AF-J8FEV0-F1
#
_cell.length_a   1.000
_cell.length_b   1.000
_cell.length_c   1.000
_cell.angle_alpha   90.00
_cell.angle_beta   90.00
_cell.angle_gamma   90.00
#
_symmetry.space_group_name_H-M   'P 1'
#
loop_
_entity.id
_entity.type
_entity.pdbx_description
1 polymer ?
#
loop_
_entity_poly.entity_id
_entity_poly.type
_entity_poly.pdbx_seq_one_letter_code
_entity_poly.pdbx_strand_id
1 'polypeptide(L)'
;MTNTKTTTMKEKIMKAVDIQNGLTSYLANEYLPKVREDRAKIVRNLNLTKIGKEGERDKLGRKQEVLFLNHVSGQKREFTKLLEEVRSMAHLELTREPEKVDALKQKLFDSRLDSLRGKIAFATNPDAALKHLNELVSLADEPALARQINEMVMQLSQGVLSQVAGSAEASKKVRHTLGSIHADLTKRSEVGEDMHEVRELLESAEQRLQHEFVRTGVLGNALMEISKDTLEYANDIERYEQVHTKRIEEVAQAVQFER
;
A
#
# COMPACT_ATOMS: atom_id res chain seq x y z
N MET A 1 1.54 -21.50 14.13
CA MET A 1 2.51 -20.49 14.63
C MET A 1 2.12 -19.20 13.95
N THR A 2 1.89 -18.11 14.68
CA THR A 2 1.49 -16.82 14.08
C THR A 2 2.59 -16.35 13.13
N ASN A 3 2.25 -16.17 11.84
CA ASN A 3 3.18 -15.77 10.80
C ASN A 3 3.84 -14.43 11.18
N THR A 4 5.13 -14.48 11.55
CA THR A 4 5.86 -13.34 12.14
C THR A 4 5.97 -12.18 11.14
N LYS A 5 5.93 -12.48 9.84
CA LYS A 5 6.00 -11.48 8.77
C LYS A 5 4.72 -10.68 8.63
N THR A 6 3.56 -11.33 8.53
CA THR A 6 2.27 -10.63 8.43
C THR A 6 1.97 -9.84 9.69
N THR A 7 2.39 -10.36 10.86
CA THR A 7 2.35 -9.63 12.14
C THR A 7 3.19 -8.34 12.07
N THR A 8 4.43 -8.42 11.57
CA THR A 8 5.31 -7.24 11.41
C THR A 8 4.72 -6.21 10.44
N MET A 9 4.13 -6.66 9.33
CA MET A 9 3.46 -5.77 8.38
C MET A 9 2.28 -5.03 9.04
N LYS A 10 1.43 -5.75 9.80
CA LYS A 10 0.32 -5.16 10.55
C LYS A 10 0.79 -4.11 11.55
N GLU A 11 1.83 -4.40 12.33
CA GLU A 11 2.39 -3.45 13.29
C GLU A 11 2.87 -2.15 12.63
N LYS A 12 3.49 -2.24 11.44
CA LYS A 12 3.92 -1.04 10.70
C LYS A 12 2.73 -0.23 10.18
N ILE A 13 1.69 -0.89 9.66
CA ILE A 13 0.45 -0.20 9.26
C ILE A 13 -0.19 0.49 10.47
N MET A 14 -0.28 -0.18 11.61
CA MET A 14 -0.82 0.41 12.84
C MET A 14 -0.01 1.64 13.27
N LYS A 15 1.32 1.55 13.29
CA LYS A 15 2.18 2.70 13.60
C LYS A 15 1.97 3.87 12.63
N ALA A 16 1.82 3.59 11.33
CA ALA A 16 1.51 4.62 10.34
C ALA A 16 0.15 5.29 10.64
N VAL A 17 -0.87 4.50 10.97
CA VAL A 17 -2.19 5.01 11.37
C VAL A 17 -2.10 5.87 12.63
N ASP A 18 -1.32 5.45 13.62
CA ASP A 18 -1.11 6.18 14.86
C ASP A 18 -0.41 7.52 14.62
N ILE A 19 0.57 7.58 13.72
CA ILE A 19 1.21 8.84 13.30
C ILE A 19 0.16 9.79 12.68
N GLN A 20 -0.64 9.29 11.74
CA GLN A 20 -1.66 10.10 11.07
C GLN A 20 -2.73 10.62 12.04
N ASN A 21 -3.24 9.75 12.92
CA ASN A 21 -4.25 10.13 13.91
C ASN A 21 -3.65 11.03 15.01
N GLY A 22 -2.39 10.79 15.37
CA GLY A 22 -1.63 11.56 16.34
C GLY A 22 -1.51 13.03 15.93
N LEU A 23 -1.37 13.33 14.63
CA LEU A 23 -1.35 14.70 14.12
C LEU A 23 -2.60 15.50 14.51
N THR A 24 -3.78 14.88 14.42
CA THR A 24 -5.05 15.53 14.80
C THR A 24 -5.08 15.85 16.30
N SER A 25 -4.67 14.88 17.13
CA SER A 25 -4.59 15.09 18.58
C SER A 25 -3.59 16.19 18.95
N TYR A 26 -2.39 16.14 18.36
CA TYR A 26 -1.35 17.14 18.57
C TYR A 26 -1.82 18.54 18.19
N LEU A 27 -2.43 18.70 17.01
CA LEU A 27 -2.93 20.00 16.55
C LEU A 27 -3.99 20.56 17.51
N ALA A 28 -4.95 19.74 17.92
CA ALA A 28 -6.08 20.17 18.74
C ALA A 28 -5.70 20.44 20.20
N ASN A 29 -4.88 19.58 20.80
CA ASN A 29 -4.66 19.55 22.26
C ASN A 29 -3.37 20.25 22.68
N GLU A 30 -2.38 20.35 21.80
CA GLU A 30 -1.05 20.89 22.15
C GLU A 30 -0.73 22.14 21.33
N TYR A 31 -0.82 22.05 20.00
CA TYR A 31 -0.34 23.10 19.11
C TYR A 31 -1.24 24.35 19.12
N LEU A 32 -2.54 24.20 18.82
CA LEU A 32 -3.46 25.34 18.76
C LEU A 32 -3.63 26.06 20.10
N PRO A 33 -3.76 25.38 21.25
CA PRO A 33 -3.82 26.07 22.54
C PRO A 33 -2.61 26.98 22.77
N LYS A 34 -1.40 26.52 22.44
CA LYS A 34 -0.19 27.34 22.54
C LYS A 34 -0.21 28.53 21.58
N VAL A 35 -0.58 28.32 20.32
CA VAL A 35 -0.71 29.41 19.33
C VAL A 35 -1.72 30.48 19.79
N ARG A 36 -2.86 30.05 20.34
CA ARG A 36 -3.90 30.94 20.89
C ARG A 36 -3.38 31.73 22.09
N GLU A 37 -2.65 31.08 22.99
CA GLU A 37 -2.05 31.72 24.16
C GLU A 37 -1.03 32.79 23.76
N ASP A 38 -0.13 32.47 22.83
CA ASP A 38 0.88 33.41 22.33
C ASP A 38 0.23 34.61 21.63
N ARG A 39 -0.84 34.38 20.86
CA ARG A 39 -1.66 35.46 20.29
C ARG A 39 -2.31 36.32 21.37
N ALA A 40 -2.81 35.72 22.44
CA ALA A 40 -3.42 36.45 23.56
C ALA A 40 -2.39 37.32 24.30
N LYS A 41 -1.15 36.86 24.45
CA LYS A 41 -0.04 37.65 25.03
C LYS A 41 0.23 38.91 24.22
N ILE A 42 0.27 38.82 22.89
CA ILE A 42 0.47 39.99 22.01
C ILE A 42 -0.68 41.00 22.19
N VAL A 43 -1.93 40.52 22.23
CA VAL A 43 -3.10 41.39 22.40
C VAL A 43 -3.07 42.11 23.74
N ARG A 44 -2.69 41.43 24.82
CA ARG A 44 -2.62 41.97 26.18
C ARG A 44 -1.41 42.87 26.42
N ASN A 45 -0.42 42.88 25.53
CA ASN A 45 0.77 43.70 25.67
C ASN A 45 0.40 45.21 25.55
N LEU A 46 0.52 45.94 26.66
CA LEU A 46 0.21 47.37 26.73
C LEU A 46 1.29 48.25 26.09
N ASN A 47 2.50 47.70 25.88
CA ASN A 47 3.63 48.43 25.31
C ASN A 47 3.62 48.45 23.77
N LEU A 48 2.70 47.71 23.14
CA LEU A 48 2.57 47.68 21.68
C LEU A 48 1.44 48.60 21.20
N THR A 49 1.75 49.41 20.19
CA THR A 49 0.73 50.13 19.42
C THR A 49 -0.13 49.16 18.62
N LYS A 50 -1.26 49.61 18.08
CA LYS A 50 -2.12 48.77 17.22
C LYS A 50 -1.33 48.16 16.05
N ILE A 51 -0.55 48.97 15.35
CA ILE A 51 0.32 48.54 14.24
C ILE A 51 1.39 47.56 14.73
N GLY A 52 1.99 47.82 15.91
CA GLY A 52 2.96 46.91 16.51
C GLY A 52 2.35 45.53 16.85
N LYS A 53 1.11 45.50 17.35
CA LYS A 53 0.38 44.25 17.62
C LYS A 53 0.06 43.48 16.35
N GLU A 54 -0.32 44.16 15.29
CA GLU A 54 -0.55 43.55 13.97
C GLU A 54 0.76 42.94 13.43
N GLY A 55 1.86 43.69 13.45
CA GLY A 55 3.16 43.19 13.00
C GLY A 55 3.68 41.98 13.79
N GLU A 56 3.56 41.99 15.12
CA GLU A 56 3.95 40.85 15.95
C GLU A 56 3.04 39.63 15.75
N ARG A 57 1.74 39.84 15.50
CA ARG A 57 0.82 38.75 15.14
C ARG A 57 1.19 38.11 13.81
N ASP A 58 1.55 38.90 12.81
CA ASP A 58 1.97 38.39 11.50
C ASP A 58 3.27 37.59 11.59
N LYS A 59 4.26 38.09 12.34
CA LYS A 59 5.50 37.35 12.63
C LYS A 59 5.22 36.02 13.34
N LEU A 60 4.39 36.05 14.39
CA LEU A 60 3.99 34.84 15.10
C LEU A 60 3.28 33.86 14.16
N GLY A 61 2.37 34.34 13.31
CA GLY A 61 1.67 33.52 12.33
C GLY A 61 2.63 32.79 11.38
N ARG A 62 3.57 33.52 10.77
CA ARG A 62 4.59 32.93 9.88
C ARG A 62 5.47 31.92 10.59
N LYS A 63 5.88 32.21 11.83
CA LYS A 63 6.67 31.29 12.65
C LYS A 63 5.93 29.99 12.94
N GLN A 64 4.67 30.09 13.39
CA GLN A 64 3.86 28.92 13.73
C GLN A 64 3.44 28.12 12.49
N GLU A 65 3.27 28.76 11.35
CA GLU A 65 3.06 28.06 10.07
C GLU A 65 4.28 27.20 9.69
N VAL A 66 5.47 27.79 9.63
CA VAL A 66 6.70 27.05 9.27
C VAL A 66 6.96 25.90 10.24
N LEU A 67 6.84 26.16 11.55
CA LEU A 67 7.04 25.12 12.57
C LEU A 67 6.04 23.98 12.44
N PHE A 68 4.78 24.27 12.13
CA PHE A 68 3.75 23.26 11.96
C PHE A 68 3.98 22.43 10.70
N LEU A 69 4.20 23.09 9.55
CA LEU A 69 4.44 22.38 8.28
C LEU A 69 5.72 21.53 8.33
N ASN A 70 6.77 21.98 9.02
CA ASN A 70 7.95 21.16 9.27
C ASN A 70 7.63 19.93 10.13
N HIS A 71 6.78 20.06 11.15
CA HIS A 71 6.34 18.93 11.96
C HIS A 71 5.53 17.92 11.12
N VAL A 72 4.58 18.41 10.31
CA VAL A 72 3.81 17.58 9.39
C VAL A 72 4.73 16.87 8.39
N SER A 73 5.74 17.54 7.85
CA SER A 73 6.72 16.96 6.92
C SER A 73 7.45 15.77 7.55
N GLY A 74 7.93 15.95 8.79
CA GLY A 74 8.59 14.89 9.56
C GLY A 74 7.68 13.66 9.76
N GLN A 75 6.43 13.89 10.18
CA GLN A 75 5.46 12.82 10.37
C GLN A 75 5.05 12.13 9.07
N LYS A 76 4.82 12.89 7.99
CA LYS A 76 4.50 12.35 6.66
C LYS A 76 5.63 11.46 6.16
N ARG A 77 6.89 11.87 6.35
CA ARG A 77 8.06 11.05 5.96
C ARG A 77 8.12 9.72 6.70
N GLU A 78 7.88 9.72 8.01
CA GLU A 78 7.85 8.47 8.79
C GLU A 78 6.66 7.58 8.42
N PHE A 79 5.49 8.17 8.25
CA PHE A 79 4.29 7.49 7.74
C PHE A 79 4.55 6.81 6.39
N THR A 80 5.04 7.55 5.40
CA THR A 80 5.34 7.02 4.07
C THR A 80 6.40 5.92 4.13
N LYS A 81 7.46 6.12 4.93
CA LYS A 81 8.50 5.10 5.12
C LYS A 81 7.94 3.78 5.63
N LEU A 82 7.09 3.81 6.66
CA LEU A 82 6.49 2.60 7.22
C LEU A 82 5.62 1.84 6.20
N LEU A 83 4.83 2.57 5.41
CA LEU A 83 3.98 1.96 4.38
C LEU A 83 4.80 1.42 3.19
N GLU A 84 5.86 2.12 2.80
CA GLU A 84 6.80 1.66 1.77
C GLU A 84 7.54 0.39 2.18
N GLU A 85 7.92 0.28 3.46
CA GLU A 85 8.48 -0.96 4.02
C GLU A 85 7.46 -2.11 3.94
N VAL A 86 6.18 -1.85 4.26
CA VAL A 86 5.11 -2.86 4.11
C VAL A 86 4.95 -3.28 2.66
N ARG A 87 4.86 -2.33 1.74
CA ARG A 87 4.76 -2.59 0.30
C ARG A 87 5.92 -3.46 -0.19
N SER A 88 7.15 -3.12 0.20
CA SER A 88 8.36 -3.87 -0.17
C SER A 88 8.35 -5.30 0.39
N MET A 89 8.00 -5.47 1.67
CA MET A 89 7.91 -6.79 2.28
C MET A 89 6.82 -7.66 1.64
N ALA A 90 5.66 -7.08 1.33
CA ALA A 90 4.57 -7.79 0.69
C ALA A 90 4.91 -8.20 -0.75
N HIS A 91 5.52 -7.31 -1.54
CA HIS A 91 6.02 -7.67 -2.87
C HIS A 91 7.05 -8.79 -2.81
N LEU A 92 7.99 -8.74 -1.86
CA LEU A 92 8.99 -9.78 -1.71
C LEU A 92 8.35 -11.15 -1.42
N GLU A 93 7.31 -11.20 -0.58
CA GLU A 93 6.62 -12.45 -0.28
C GLU A 93 5.78 -12.94 -1.47
N LEU A 94 5.05 -12.04 -2.14
CA LEU A 94 4.19 -12.39 -3.28
C LEU A 94 4.98 -12.81 -4.53
N THR A 95 6.21 -12.33 -4.68
CA THR A 95 7.10 -12.66 -5.80
C THR A 95 8.07 -13.78 -5.46
N ARG A 96 7.98 -14.36 -4.26
CA ARG A 96 8.88 -15.42 -3.83
C ARG A 96 8.81 -16.62 -4.79
N GLU A 97 9.99 -17.06 -5.20
CA GLU A 97 10.13 -18.26 -6.02
C GLU A 97 10.08 -19.52 -5.14
N PRO A 98 9.37 -20.57 -5.58
CA PRO A 98 9.37 -21.85 -4.91
C PRO A 98 10.74 -22.51 -5.07
N GLU A 99 11.13 -23.29 -4.07
CA GLU A 99 12.36 -24.06 -4.15
C GLU A 99 12.32 -25.05 -5.31
N LYS A 100 13.48 -25.29 -5.91
CA LYS A 100 13.59 -26.26 -7.00
C LYS A 100 13.32 -27.65 -6.46
N VAL A 101 12.50 -28.38 -7.19
CA VAL A 101 12.21 -29.78 -6.91
C VAL A 101 13.45 -30.64 -7.17
N ASP A 102 13.58 -31.74 -6.44
CA ASP A 102 14.60 -32.76 -6.67
C ASP A 102 14.63 -33.22 -8.15
N ALA A 103 15.83 -33.50 -8.67
CA ALA A 103 16.05 -33.82 -10.07
C ALA A 103 15.32 -35.10 -10.55
N LEU A 104 15.19 -36.13 -9.71
CA LEU A 104 14.43 -37.33 -10.03
C LEU A 104 12.93 -37.01 -10.10
N LYS A 105 12.43 -36.23 -9.15
CA LYS A 105 11.03 -35.84 -9.12
C LYS A 105 10.66 -34.90 -10.28
N GLN A 106 11.54 -33.96 -10.63
CA GLN A 106 11.39 -33.14 -11.84
C GLN A 106 11.34 -34.01 -13.10
N LYS A 107 12.25 -35.00 -13.26
CA LYS A 107 12.22 -35.92 -14.41
C LYS A 107 10.92 -36.73 -14.50
N LEU A 108 10.41 -37.23 -13.38
CA LEU A 108 9.16 -37.97 -13.33
C LEU A 108 7.97 -37.06 -13.67
N PHE A 109 8.00 -35.81 -13.19
CA PHE A 109 7.03 -34.80 -13.53
C PHE A 109 7.04 -34.49 -15.04
N ASP A 110 8.21 -34.19 -15.62
CA ASP A 110 8.37 -33.86 -17.05
C ASP A 110 7.83 -34.97 -17.95
N SER A 111 8.17 -36.22 -17.64
CA SER A 111 7.69 -37.39 -18.39
C SER A 111 6.16 -37.51 -18.38
N ARG A 112 5.53 -37.28 -17.22
CA ARG A 112 4.06 -37.32 -17.09
C ARG A 112 3.41 -36.10 -17.72
N LEU A 113 4.04 -34.94 -17.61
CA LEU A 113 3.60 -33.67 -18.21
C LEU A 113 3.48 -33.82 -19.72
N ASP A 114 4.51 -34.31 -20.40
CA ASP A 114 4.49 -34.47 -21.87
C ASP A 114 3.39 -35.44 -22.32
N SER A 115 3.22 -36.56 -21.60
CA SER A 115 2.15 -37.52 -21.88
C SER A 115 0.77 -36.89 -21.72
N LEU A 116 0.54 -36.14 -20.64
CA LEU A 116 -0.76 -35.50 -20.38
C LEU A 116 -1.03 -34.34 -21.32
N ARG A 117 -0.03 -33.54 -21.70
CA ARG A 117 -0.17 -32.49 -22.71
C ARG A 117 -0.64 -33.07 -24.04
N GLY A 118 -0.03 -34.17 -24.49
CA GLY A 118 -0.47 -34.90 -25.68
C GLY A 118 -1.93 -35.35 -25.57
N LYS A 119 -2.30 -35.98 -24.45
CA LYS A 119 -3.68 -36.45 -24.22
C LYS A 119 -4.70 -35.31 -24.19
N ILE A 120 -4.36 -34.15 -23.63
CA ILE A 120 -5.24 -32.96 -23.62
C ILE A 120 -5.39 -32.41 -25.04
N ALA A 121 -4.29 -32.26 -25.78
CA ALA A 121 -4.30 -31.71 -27.13
C ALA A 121 -5.07 -32.58 -28.13
N PHE A 122 -4.96 -33.91 -28.00
CA PHE A 122 -5.61 -34.88 -28.89
C PHE A 122 -6.92 -35.46 -28.33
N ALA A 123 -7.49 -34.88 -27.27
CA ALA A 123 -8.75 -35.33 -26.71
C ALA A 123 -9.90 -35.14 -27.72
N THR A 124 -10.73 -36.18 -27.88
CA THR A 124 -11.84 -36.20 -28.85
C THR A 124 -13.09 -35.45 -28.39
N ASN A 125 -13.13 -35.04 -27.12
CA ASN A 125 -14.22 -34.29 -26.52
C ASN A 125 -13.73 -33.49 -25.30
N PRO A 126 -14.44 -32.41 -24.91
CA PRO A 126 -14.01 -31.52 -23.85
C PRO A 126 -13.98 -32.17 -22.47
N ASP A 127 -14.85 -33.14 -22.18
CA ASP A 127 -14.87 -33.82 -20.87
C ASP A 127 -13.61 -34.69 -20.68
N ALA A 128 -13.16 -35.37 -21.74
CA ALA A 128 -11.90 -36.11 -21.74
C ALA A 128 -10.69 -35.17 -21.58
N ALA A 129 -10.71 -34.03 -22.25
CA ALA A 129 -9.65 -33.01 -22.12
C ALA A 129 -9.58 -32.46 -20.70
N LEU A 130 -10.74 -32.13 -20.10
CA LEU A 130 -10.84 -31.68 -18.71
C LEU A 130 -10.40 -32.74 -17.72
N LYS A 131 -10.69 -34.03 -17.97
CA LYS A 131 -10.20 -35.13 -17.13
C LYS A 131 -8.67 -35.16 -17.11
N HIS A 132 -8.02 -35.11 -18.27
CA HIS A 132 -6.56 -35.10 -18.35
C HIS A 132 -5.94 -33.81 -17.79
N LEU A 133 -6.64 -32.69 -17.90
CA LEU A 133 -6.21 -31.44 -17.26
C LEU A 133 -6.26 -31.54 -15.72
N ASN A 134 -7.29 -32.18 -15.15
CA ASN A 134 -7.35 -32.45 -13.72
C ASN A 134 -6.27 -33.46 -13.26
N GLU A 135 -5.98 -34.48 -14.08
CA GLU A 135 -4.84 -35.39 -13.84
C GLU A 135 -3.52 -34.60 -13.83
N LEU A 136 -3.36 -33.62 -14.72
CA LEU A 136 -2.18 -32.74 -14.73
C LEU A 136 -2.09 -31.89 -13.46
N VAL A 137 -3.19 -31.27 -13.03
CA VAL A 137 -3.27 -30.50 -11.77
C VAL A 137 -2.93 -31.38 -10.56
N SER A 138 -3.28 -32.67 -10.59
CA SER A 138 -2.93 -33.59 -9.50
C SER A 138 -1.42 -33.82 -9.34
N LEU A 139 -0.61 -33.50 -10.36
CA LEU A 139 0.86 -33.53 -10.28
C LEU A 139 1.45 -32.28 -9.61
N ALA A 140 0.63 -31.25 -9.32
CA ALA A 140 1.02 -30.05 -8.59
C ALA A 140 1.11 -30.33 -7.08
N ASP A 141 1.98 -31.24 -6.69
CA ASP A 141 2.19 -31.62 -5.29
C ASP A 141 3.17 -30.70 -4.55
N GLU A 142 4.03 -29.99 -5.28
CA GLU A 142 4.92 -28.93 -4.77
C GLU A 142 4.66 -27.58 -5.47
N PRO A 143 4.89 -26.44 -4.79
CA PRO A 143 4.65 -25.11 -5.37
C PRO A 143 5.41 -24.84 -6.67
N ALA A 144 6.62 -25.39 -6.83
CA ALA A 144 7.39 -25.26 -8.08
C ALA A 144 6.71 -25.98 -9.26
N LEU A 145 6.16 -27.17 -9.04
CA LEU A 145 5.45 -27.91 -10.08
C LEU A 145 4.08 -27.27 -10.36
N ALA A 146 3.39 -26.80 -9.33
CA ALA A 146 2.15 -26.04 -9.47
C ALA A 146 2.35 -24.80 -10.35
N ARG A 147 3.45 -24.06 -10.15
CA ARG A 147 3.81 -22.88 -10.95
C ARG A 147 4.07 -23.25 -12.42
N GLN A 148 4.86 -24.30 -12.67
CA GLN A 148 5.11 -24.80 -14.03
C GLN A 148 3.79 -25.15 -14.74
N ILE A 149 2.88 -25.87 -14.07
CA ILE A 149 1.56 -26.20 -14.64
C ILE A 149 0.75 -24.93 -14.91
N ASN A 150 0.73 -23.97 -13.98
CA ASN A 150 -0.05 -22.75 -14.11
C ASN A 150 0.37 -21.92 -15.35
N GLU A 151 1.66 -21.83 -15.64
CA GLU A 151 2.19 -21.16 -16.84
C GLU A 151 1.66 -21.77 -18.15
N MET A 152 1.44 -23.10 -18.17
CA MET A 152 0.95 -23.83 -19.34
C MET A 152 -0.59 -23.92 -19.39
N VAL A 153 -1.27 -23.80 -18.24
CA VAL A 153 -2.70 -24.08 -18.13
C VAL A 153 -3.53 -23.15 -19.00
N MET A 154 -3.13 -21.89 -19.18
CA MET A 154 -3.82 -20.95 -20.05
C MET A 154 -3.82 -21.42 -21.51
N GLN A 155 -2.67 -21.89 -22.01
CA GLN A 155 -2.55 -22.38 -23.38
C GLN A 155 -3.36 -23.66 -23.59
N LEU A 156 -3.27 -24.62 -22.65
CA LEU A 156 -4.04 -25.87 -22.71
C LEU A 156 -5.55 -25.60 -22.64
N SER A 157 -5.97 -24.65 -21.81
CA SER A 157 -7.38 -24.23 -21.64
C SER A 157 -7.99 -23.68 -22.94
N GLN A 158 -7.22 -22.93 -23.73
CA GLN A 158 -7.70 -22.44 -25.04
C GLN A 158 -8.00 -23.59 -26.00
N GLY A 159 -7.17 -24.64 -26.00
CA GLY A 159 -7.41 -25.85 -26.78
C GLY A 159 -8.76 -26.49 -26.43
N VAL A 160 -9.05 -26.63 -25.13
CA VAL A 160 -10.33 -27.20 -24.66
C VAL A 160 -11.53 -26.30 -25.01
N LEU A 161 -11.40 -24.99 -24.86
CA LEU A 161 -12.48 -24.04 -25.16
C LEU A 161 -12.87 -24.02 -26.64
N SER A 162 -11.91 -24.25 -27.55
CA SER A 162 -12.20 -24.30 -28.99
C SER A 162 -13.13 -25.46 -29.38
N GLN A 163 -13.12 -26.56 -28.62
CA GLN A 163 -13.99 -27.72 -28.84
C GLN A 163 -15.46 -27.48 -28.48
N VAL A 164 -15.76 -26.39 -27.75
CA VAL A 164 -17.13 -26.06 -27.28
C VAL A 164 -17.63 -24.71 -27.80
N ALA A 165 -16.96 -24.12 -28.80
CA ALA A 165 -17.26 -22.78 -29.31
C ALA A 165 -18.68 -22.62 -29.88
N GLY A 166 -19.37 -23.71 -30.24
CA GLY A 166 -20.73 -23.71 -30.80
C GLY A 166 -21.87 -23.96 -29.80
N SER A 167 -21.58 -24.21 -28.51
CA SER A 167 -22.61 -24.47 -27.49
C SER A 167 -22.44 -23.55 -26.29
N ALA A 168 -23.39 -22.65 -26.08
CA ALA A 168 -23.33 -21.67 -24.98
C ALA A 168 -23.31 -22.33 -23.60
N GLU A 169 -24.10 -23.39 -23.41
CA GLU A 169 -24.19 -24.11 -22.15
C GLU A 169 -22.92 -24.94 -21.86
N ALA A 170 -22.41 -25.66 -22.86
CA ALA A 170 -21.16 -26.40 -22.73
C ALA A 170 -19.96 -25.46 -22.50
N SER A 171 -19.94 -24.31 -23.21
CA SER A 171 -18.91 -23.28 -23.02
C SER A 171 -18.93 -22.72 -21.60
N LYS A 172 -20.10 -22.46 -21.02
CA LYS A 172 -20.23 -21.96 -19.64
C LYS A 172 -19.67 -22.96 -18.63
N LYS A 173 -20.03 -24.24 -18.73
CA LYS A 173 -19.56 -25.30 -17.83
C LYS A 173 -18.04 -25.49 -17.91
N VAL A 174 -17.50 -25.53 -19.13
CA VAL A 174 -16.05 -25.67 -19.36
C VAL A 174 -15.30 -24.47 -18.78
N ARG A 175 -15.74 -23.24 -19.05
CA ARG A 175 -15.11 -22.02 -18.49
C ARG A 175 -15.11 -22.02 -16.96
N HIS A 176 -16.22 -22.42 -16.32
CA HIS A 176 -16.28 -22.49 -14.87
C HIS A 176 -15.26 -23.49 -14.30
N THR A 177 -15.16 -24.67 -14.92
CA THR A 177 -14.21 -25.71 -14.50
C THR A 177 -12.76 -25.25 -14.66
N LEU A 178 -12.43 -24.63 -15.80
CA LEU A 178 -11.10 -24.07 -16.05
C LEU A 178 -10.75 -22.94 -15.09
N GLY A 179 -11.72 -22.09 -14.74
CA GLY A 179 -11.54 -21.06 -13.72
C GLY A 179 -11.22 -21.64 -12.34
N SER A 180 -11.90 -22.72 -11.95
CA SER A 180 -11.61 -23.45 -10.71
C SER A 180 -10.19 -24.06 -10.71
N ILE A 181 -9.80 -24.70 -11.81
CA ILE A 181 -8.46 -25.26 -11.99
C ILE A 181 -7.37 -24.19 -11.87
N HIS A 182 -7.54 -23.05 -12.54
CA HIS A 182 -6.59 -21.95 -12.47
C HIS A 182 -6.48 -21.37 -11.05
N ALA A 183 -7.62 -21.23 -10.35
CA ALA A 183 -7.62 -20.75 -8.97
C ALA A 183 -6.89 -21.73 -8.02
N ASP A 184 -7.12 -23.03 -8.15
CA ASP A 184 -6.43 -24.06 -7.35
C ASP A 184 -4.92 -24.07 -7.61
N LEU A 185 -4.50 -24.07 -8.89
CA LEU A 185 -3.08 -24.02 -9.26
C LEU A 185 -2.40 -22.74 -8.77
N THR A 186 -3.07 -21.59 -8.89
CA THR A 186 -2.56 -20.31 -8.38
C THR A 186 -2.29 -20.42 -6.88
N LYS A 187 -3.27 -20.92 -6.10
CA LYS A 187 -3.12 -21.13 -4.66
C LYS A 187 -2.00 -22.13 -4.32
N ARG A 188 -1.84 -23.21 -5.08
CA ARG A 188 -0.77 -24.20 -4.86
C ARG A 188 0.61 -23.69 -5.25
N SER A 189 0.69 -22.74 -6.17
CA SER A 189 1.94 -22.13 -6.64
C SER A 189 2.50 -21.02 -5.73
N GLU A 190 1.70 -20.61 -4.75
CA GLU A 190 2.08 -19.64 -3.72
C GLU A 190 3.04 -20.25 -2.70
N VAL A 191 4.01 -19.45 -2.26
CA VAL A 191 5.04 -19.86 -1.30
C VAL A 191 4.81 -19.13 0.02
N GLY A 192 4.40 -19.87 1.04
CA GLY A 192 4.20 -19.35 2.40
C GLY A 192 2.75 -19.41 2.85
N GLU A 193 2.56 -19.24 4.16
CA GLU A 193 1.25 -19.18 4.79
C GLU A 193 0.62 -17.78 4.59
N ASP A 194 -0.71 -17.72 4.48
CA ASP A 194 -1.49 -16.48 4.50
C ASP A 194 -1.24 -15.46 3.37
N MET A 195 -0.98 -15.90 2.13
CA MET A 195 -0.83 -14.99 0.98
C MET A 195 -2.04 -14.08 0.72
N HIS A 196 -3.25 -14.52 1.09
CA HIS A 196 -4.43 -13.66 1.04
C HIS A 196 -4.27 -12.45 1.95
N GLU A 197 -3.83 -12.67 3.19
CA GLU A 197 -3.55 -11.60 4.15
C GLU A 197 -2.41 -10.69 3.67
N VAL A 198 -1.36 -11.24 3.05
CA VAL A 198 -0.29 -10.43 2.46
C VAL A 198 -0.82 -9.49 1.37
N ARG A 199 -1.75 -9.95 0.53
CA ARG A 199 -2.40 -9.11 -0.49
C ARG A 199 -3.26 -8.01 0.11
N GLU A 200 -4.05 -8.33 1.13
CA GLU A 200 -4.88 -7.35 1.84
C GLU A 200 -4.01 -6.25 2.51
N LEU A 201 -2.87 -6.65 3.08
CA LEU A 201 -1.93 -5.72 3.70
C LEU A 201 -1.24 -4.82 2.65
N LEU A 202 -0.87 -5.39 1.50
CA LEU A 202 -0.34 -4.62 0.36
C LEU A 202 -1.36 -3.59 -0.12
N GLU A 203 -2.59 -4.03 -0.39
CA GLU A 203 -3.67 -3.15 -0.84
C GLU A 203 -3.94 -2.04 0.19
N SER A 204 -3.98 -2.37 1.48
CA SER A 204 -4.15 -1.38 2.55
C SER A 204 -3.02 -0.35 2.58
N ALA A 205 -1.77 -0.78 2.38
CA ALA A 205 -0.63 0.14 2.31
C ALA A 205 -0.69 1.05 1.08
N GLU A 206 -1.04 0.51 -0.09
CA GLU A 206 -1.16 1.25 -1.34
C GLU A 206 -2.28 2.29 -1.29
N GLN A 207 -3.47 1.90 -0.81
CA GLN A 207 -4.59 2.83 -0.61
C GLN A 207 -4.17 4.01 0.27
N ARG A 208 -3.45 3.73 1.37
CA ARG A 208 -2.99 4.77 2.30
C ARG A 208 -1.90 5.68 1.72
N LEU A 209 -1.02 5.15 0.88
CA LEU A 209 -0.02 5.95 0.17
C LEU A 209 -0.65 6.87 -0.88
N GLN A 210 -1.79 6.48 -1.45
CA GLN A 210 -2.54 7.29 -2.42
C GLN A 210 -3.40 8.38 -1.77
N HIS A 211 -3.79 8.21 -0.50
CA HIS A 211 -4.60 9.17 0.21
C HIS A 211 -3.79 10.32 0.83
N GLU A 212 -4.46 11.45 1.03
CA GLU A 212 -3.90 12.60 1.75
C GLU A 212 -3.47 12.22 3.17
N PHE A 213 -2.24 12.61 3.55
CA PHE A 213 -1.73 12.39 4.89
C PHE A 213 -2.49 13.27 5.91
N VAL A 214 -2.59 14.57 5.64
CA VAL A 214 -3.37 15.51 6.46
C VAL A 214 -4.81 15.49 5.98
N ARG A 215 -5.74 15.16 6.89
CA ARG A 215 -7.19 15.17 6.60
C ARG A 215 -7.73 16.60 6.60
N THR A 216 -7.46 17.34 5.54
CA THR A 216 -7.84 18.76 5.37
C THR A 216 -9.34 18.99 5.52
N GLY A 217 -10.19 18.04 5.11
CA GLY A 217 -11.64 18.11 5.32
C GLY A 217 -12.07 18.10 6.80
N VAL A 218 -11.27 17.49 7.68
CA VAL A 218 -11.53 17.46 9.14
C VAL A 218 -10.81 18.61 9.85
N LEU A 219 -9.56 18.87 9.45
CA LEU A 219 -8.69 19.83 10.10
C LEU A 219 -8.76 21.24 9.50
N GLY A 220 -9.59 21.49 8.48
CA GLY A 220 -9.58 22.71 7.69
C GLY A 220 -9.63 24.00 8.52
N ASN A 221 -10.59 24.10 9.44
CA ASN A 221 -10.72 25.27 10.31
C ASN A 221 -9.53 25.41 11.28
N ALA A 222 -9.00 24.29 11.78
CA ALA A 222 -7.85 24.27 12.68
C ALA A 222 -6.57 24.72 11.96
N LEU A 223 -6.37 24.27 10.72
CA LEU A 223 -5.24 24.66 9.88
C LEU A 223 -5.33 26.15 9.49
N MET A 224 -6.53 26.61 9.10
CA MET A 224 -6.80 28.02 8.79
C MET A 224 -6.57 28.95 9.97
N GLU A 225 -6.76 28.46 11.20
CA GLU A 225 -6.45 29.24 12.39
C GLU A 225 -4.95 29.56 12.48
N ILE A 226 -4.06 28.66 12.03
CA ILE A 226 -2.62 28.92 11.96
C ILE A 226 -2.37 29.94 10.85
N SER A 227 -2.67 29.57 9.61
CA SER A 227 -2.62 30.44 8.44
C SER A 227 -3.35 29.81 7.25
N LYS A 228 -3.63 30.62 6.21
CA LYS A 228 -4.16 30.12 4.94
C LYS A 228 -3.17 29.15 4.27
N ASP A 229 -1.88 29.50 4.26
CA ASP A 229 -0.83 28.68 3.64
C ASP A 229 -0.72 27.32 4.37
N THR A 230 -0.97 27.28 5.69
CA THR A 230 -1.00 26.02 6.45
C THR A 230 -2.05 25.05 5.91
N LEU A 231 -3.24 25.52 5.55
CA LEU A 231 -4.27 24.68 4.91
C LEU A 231 -3.87 24.32 3.47
N GLU A 232 -3.43 25.31 2.70
CA GLU A 232 -3.11 25.15 1.27
C GLU A 232 -2.02 24.11 1.03
N TYR A 233 -0.98 24.10 1.87
CA TYR A 233 0.20 23.26 1.69
C TYR A 233 0.30 22.06 2.63
N ALA A 234 -0.73 21.79 3.45
CA ALA A 234 -0.71 20.70 4.43
C ALA A 234 -0.32 19.33 3.84
N ASN A 235 -0.71 19.06 2.58
CA ASN A 235 -0.37 17.84 1.86
C ASN A 235 0.71 18.02 0.77
N ASP A 236 1.11 19.27 0.48
CA ASP A 236 2.05 19.66 -0.59
C ASP A 236 3.20 20.51 -0.01
N ILE A 237 3.92 19.93 0.95
CA ILE A 237 4.96 20.63 1.71
C ILE A 237 6.20 20.91 0.84
N GLU A 238 6.50 20.06 -0.14
CA GLU A 238 7.60 20.28 -1.08
C GLU A 238 7.40 21.58 -1.86
N ARG A 239 6.18 21.84 -2.32
CA ARG A 239 5.85 23.11 -2.97
C ARG A 239 5.93 24.28 -1.99
N TYR A 240 5.50 24.11 -0.74
CA TYR A 240 5.67 25.14 0.28
C TYR A 240 7.12 25.53 0.49
N GLU A 241 8.01 24.54 0.61
CA GLU A 241 9.45 24.75 0.80
C GLU A 241 10.08 25.53 -0.36
N GLN A 242 9.61 25.29 -1.59
CA GLN A 242 10.05 26.00 -2.79
C GLN A 242 9.50 27.43 -2.86
N VAL A 243 8.24 27.64 -2.52
CA VAL A 243 7.58 28.97 -2.62
C VAL A 243 7.99 29.89 -1.46
N HIS A 244 8.19 29.34 -0.26
CA HIS A 244 8.40 30.09 0.98
C HIS A 244 9.81 29.95 1.57
N THR A 245 10.81 29.62 0.75
CA THR A 245 12.21 29.40 1.20
C THR A 245 12.74 30.50 2.12
N LYS A 246 12.57 31.78 1.74
CA LYS A 246 13.00 32.92 2.56
C LYS A 246 12.35 32.95 3.95
N ARG A 247 11.04 32.67 4.01
CA ARG A 247 10.28 32.62 5.28
C ARG A 247 10.80 31.50 6.17
N ILE A 248 11.11 30.35 5.59
CA ILE A 248 11.66 29.20 6.31
C ILE A 248 13.03 29.54 6.89
N GLU A 249 13.91 30.17 6.11
CA GLU A 249 15.23 30.62 6.57
C GLU A 249 15.14 31.65 7.70
N GLU A 250 14.27 32.65 7.56
CA GLU A 250 14.02 33.66 8.60
C GLU A 250 13.57 33.02 9.92
N VAL A 251 12.62 32.07 9.86
CA VAL A 251 12.14 31.36 11.04
C VAL A 251 13.21 30.45 11.63
N ALA A 252 14.00 29.76 10.79
CA ALA A 252 15.08 28.90 11.25
C ALA A 252 16.14 29.69 12.03
N GLN A 253 16.52 30.88 11.54
CA GLN A 253 17.43 31.78 12.25
C GLN A 253 16.82 32.25 13.58
N ALA A 254 15.58 32.72 13.57
CA ALA A 254 14.91 33.21 14.77
C ALA A 254 14.82 32.13 15.88
N VAL A 255 14.52 30.88 15.53
CA VAL A 255 14.45 29.76 16.48
C VAL A 255 15.83 29.39 17.03
N GLN A 256 16.91 29.53 16.27
CA GLN A 256 18.27 29.28 16.75
C GLN A 256 18.70 30.27 17.85
N PHE A 257 18.26 31.52 17.79
CA PHE A 257 18.60 32.55 18.78
C PHE A 257 17.71 32.54 20.04
N GLU A 258 16.68 31.69 20.09
CA GLU A 258 15.79 31.51 21.25
C GLU A 258 16.20 30.32 22.15
N ARG A 259 17.21 29.54 21.75
CA ARG A 259 17.78 28.42 22.52
C ARG A 259 19.01 28.85 23.30
#